data_AF-A0A3B0UH70-F1
#
_entry.id   AF-A0A3B0UH70-F1
#
_cell.length_a   1.000
_cell.length_b   1.000
_cell.length_c   1.000
_cell.angle_alpha   90.00
_cell.angle_beta   90.00
_cell.angle_gamma   90.00
#
_symmetry.space_group_name_H-M   'P 1'
#
loop_
_entity.id
_entity.type
_entity.pdbx_description
1 polymer ?
#
loop_
_entity_poly.entity_id
_entity_poly.type
_entity_poly.pdbx_seq_one_letter_code
_entity_poly.pdbx_strand_id
1 'polypeptide(L)'
;MLRPYLEKKEKEIEAFNKKFNMDPEILVNGRRQTNLGIFRAYLKAYLTNREDIRNDMTFLVRHLPPSEKGIPIEIYVFTKTTEWAAYEDIQADIFDLVLAVLPEFGLRVYQFPKSGDFARLTGKSQNS
;
A
#
# COMPACT_ATOMS: atom_id res chain seq x y z
N MET A 1 3.78 6.36 14.23
CA MET A 1 3.92 4.96 13.78
C MET A 1 4.86 4.81 12.56
N LEU A 2 4.76 5.65 11.51
CA LEU A 2 5.58 5.49 10.30
C LEU A 2 7.02 6.07 10.38
N ARG A 3 7.24 7.11 11.20
CA ARG A 3 8.53 7.82 11.31
C ARG A 3 9.73 6.88 11.58
N PRO A 4 9.68 5.92 12.53
CA PRO A 4 10.80 5.01 12.76
C PRO A 4 11.14 4.12 11.55
N TYR A 5 10.14 3.75 10.76
CA TYR A 5 10.36 2.99 9.53
C TYR A 5 11.08 3.83 8.48
N LEU A 6 10.65 5.08 8.27
CA LEU A 6 11.25 5.98 7.29
C LEU A 6 12.71 6.25 7.61
N GLU A 7 13.02 6.60 8.87
CA GLU A 7 14.39 6.86 9.32
C GLU A 7 15.29 5.64 9.17
N LYS A 8 14.79 4.44 9.53
CA LYS A 8 15.53 3.20 9.34
C LYS A 8 15.77 2.94 7.85
N LYS A 9 14.75 3.13 7.02
CA LYS A 9 14.83 2.80 5.59
C LYS A 9 15.73 3.75 4.82
N GLU A 10 15.74 5.01 5.19
CA GLU A 10 16.67 6.03 4.69
C GLU A 10 18.12 5.64 4.97
N LYS A 11 18.44 5.31 6.24
CA LYS A 11 19.78 4.83 6.61
C LYS A 11 20.21 3.58 5.85
N GLU A 12 19.31 2.61 5.66
CA GLU A 12 19.60 1.39 4.87
C GLU A 12 19.91 1.71 3.40
N ILE A 13 19.15 2.66 2.82
CA ILE A 13 19.32 3.08 1.43
C ILE A 13 20.64 3.83 1.25
N GLU A 14 20.95 4.78 2.15
CA GLU A 14 22.21 5.52 2.15
C GLU A 14 23.41 4.59 2.28
N ALA A 15 23.36 3.65 3.24
CA ALA A 15 24.43 2.68 3.43
C ALA A 15 24.64 1.79 2.20
N PHE A 16 23.55 1.35 1.54
CA PHE A 16 23.63 0.59 0.31
C PHE A 16 24.24 1.40 -0.83
N ASN A 17 23.71 2.61 -1.09
CA ASN A 17 24.17 3.44 -2.20
C ASN A 17 25.63 3.85 -2.02
N LYS A 18 26.05 4.20 -0.79
CA LYS A 18 27.45 4.51 -0.46
C LYS A 18 28.36 3.29 -0.64
N LYS A 19 27.93 2.09 -0.22
CA LYS A 19 28.72 0.87 -0.35
C LYS A 19 29.04 0.51 -1.80
N PHE A 20 28.13 0.81 -2.73
CA PHE A 20 28.27 0.46 -4.15
C PHE A 20 28.66 1.65 -5.04
N ASN A 21 29.07 2.79 -4.46
CA ASN A 21 29.37 4.03 -5.20
C ASN A 21 28.29 4.38 -6.24
N MET A 22 27.02 4.22 -5.85
CA MET A 22 25.92 4.52 -6.75
C MET A 22 25.86 6.03 -6.96
N ASP A 23 25.89 6.44 -8.22
CA ASP A 23 25.70 7.83 -8.61
C ASP A 23 24.27 8.27 -8.26
N PRO A 24 24.09 9.21 -7.31
CA PRO A 24 22.77 9.69 -6.91
C PRO A 24 22.05 10.48 -8.02
N GLU A 25 22.77 10.96 -9.04
CA GLU A 25 22.17 11.65 -10.20
C GLU A 25 21.51 10.66 -11.17
N ILE A 26 21.95 9.41 -11.19
CA ILE A 26 21.38 8.35 -12.03
C ILE A 26 20.29 7.60 -11.27
N LEU A 27 19.03 7.98 -11.53
CA LEU A 27 17.83 7.51 -10.81
C LEU A 27 17.70 5.97 -10.70
N VAL A 28 18.21 5.22 -11.67
CA VAL A 28 18.09 3.75 -11.78
C VAL A 28 19.17 2.97 -11.05
N ASN A 29 20.30 3.59 -10.69
CA ASN A 29 21.44 2.87 -10.12
C ASN A 29 21.32 2.69 -8.60
N GLY A 30 20.67 3.63 -7.91
CA GLY A 30 20.49 3.59 -6.45
C GLY A 30 19.24 2.86 -5.98
N ARG A 31 19.27 2.34 -4.74
CA ARG A 31 18.04 2.02 -4.02
C ARG A 31 17.32 3.30 -3.62
N ARG A 32 15.98 3.27 -3.63
CA ARG A 32 15.13 4.39 -3.22
C ARG A 32 13.88 3.88 -2.53
N GLN A 33 13.24 4.74 -1.74
CA GLN A 33 11.90 4.49 -1.25
C GLN A 33 10.90 4.68 -2.40
N THR A 34 9.87 3.86 -2.45
CA THR A 34 8.77 3.99 -3.41
C THR A 34 7.49 4.24 -2.64
N ASN A 35 6.57 4.99 -3.23
CA ASN A 35 5.25 5.24 -2.62
C ASN A 35 4.57 3.94 -2.21
N LEU A 36 4.62 2.92 -3.07
CA LEU A 36 4.09 1.59 -2.80
C LEU A 36 4.80 0.90 -1.62
N GLY A 37 6.12 1.03 -1.52
CA GLY A 37 6.90 0.49 -0.40
C GLY A 37 6.58 1.17 0.93
N ILE A 38 6.42 2.50 0.92
CA ILE A 38 6.04 3.30 2.08
C ILE A 38 4.61 2.94 2.52
N PHE A 39 3.67 2.85 1.58
CA PHE A 39 2.29 2.44 1.84
C PHE A 39 2.21 1.07 2.50
N ARG A 40 2.94 0.07 1.98
CA ARG A 40 3.00 -1.27 2.59
C ARG A 40 3.55 -1.24 4.02
N ALA A 41 4.58 -0.43 4.26
CA ALA A 41 5.15 -0.28 5.59
C ALA A 41 4.20 0.41 6.57
N TYR A 42 3.45 1.41 6.09
CA TYR A 42 2.37 2.05 6.82
C TYR A 42 1.30 1.04 7.22
N LEU A 43 0.77 0.25 6.28
CA LEU A 43 -0.24 -0.78 6.57
C LEU A 43 0.25 -1.79 7.59
N LYS A 44 1.50 -2.28 7.44
CA LYS A 44 2.10 -3.19 8.41
C LYS A 44 2.15 -2.56 9.81
N ALA A 45 2.65 -1.32 9.92
CA ALA A 45 2.73 -0.64 11.21
C ALA A 45 1.35 -0.39 11.83
N TYR A 46 0.38 0.03 11.03
CA TYR A 46 -1.00 0.23 11.47
C TYR A 46 -1.61 -1.05 12.03
N LEU A 47 -1.60 -2.14 11.26
CA LEU A 47 -2.19 -3.42 11.62
C LEU A 47 -1.51 -4.06 12.84
N THR A 48 -0.18 -3.91 13.00
CA THR A 48 0.53 -4.42 14.18
C THR A 48 0.11 -3.71 15.47
N ASN A 49 -0.31 -2.44 15.39
CA ASN A 49 -0.76 -1.67 16.56
C ASN A 49 -2.25 -1.85 16.88
N ARG A 50 -3.01 -2.60 16.06
CA ARG A 50 -4.42 -2.87 16.35
C ARG A 50 -4.54 -3.89 17.47
N GLU A 51 -5.40 -3.61 18.45
CA GLU A 51 -5.61 -4.49 19.60
C GLU A 51 -6.48 -5.71 19.26
N ASP A 52 -7.22 -5.68 18.16
CA ASP A 52 -8.10 -6.76 17.71
C ASP A 52 -7.40 -7.78 16.77
N ILE A 53 -6.13 -7.54 16.42
CA ILE A 53 -5.29 -8.41 15.59
C ILE A 53 -4.35 -9.28 16.45
N ARG A 54 -4.19 -10.53 16.06
CA ARG A 54 -3.22 -11.49 16.60
C ARG A 54 -1.87 -11.34 15.91
N ASN A 55 -0.92 -10.77 16.64
CA ASN A 55 0.47 -10.63 16.21
C ASN A 55 1.34 -11.87 16.49
N ASP A 56 0.80 -12.87 17.19
CA ASP A 56 1.47 -14.13 17.50
C ASP A 56 1.28 -15.20 16.41
N MET A 57 0.43 -14.92 15.42
CA MET A 57 0.19 -15.77 14.26
C MET A 57 0.84 -15.17 13.01
N THR A 58 0.67 -15.85 11.86
CA THR A 58 1.16 -15.35 10.58
C THR A 58 0.63 -13.94 10.30
N PHE A 59 1.55 -13.00 10.09
CA PHE A 59 1.26 -11.61 9.80
C PHE A 59 2.01 -11.21 8.53
N LEU A 60 1.29 -11.03 7.43
CA LEU A 60 1.86 -10.65 6.14
C LEU A 60 1.11 -9.46 5.56
N VAL A 61 1.88 -8.47 5.10
CA VAL A 61 1.41 -7.43 4.19
C VAL A 61 2.39 -7.44 3.03
N ARG A 62 1.96 -7.97 1.87
CA ARG A 62 2.85 -8.21 0.73
C ARG A 62 2.20 -7.86 -0.59
N HIS A 63 3.02 -7.79 -1.63
CA HIS A 63 2.52 -7.66 -3.00
C HIS A 63 2.33 -9.05 -3.58
N LEU A 64 1.28 -9.22 -4.36
CA LEU A 64 1.15 -10.34 -5.28
C LEU A 64 1.80 -9.99 -6.63
N PRO A 65 2.02 -10.99 -7.51
CA PRO A 65 2.53 -10.73 -8.85
C PRO A 65 1.69 -9.66 -9.57
N PRO A 66 2.34 -8.73 -10.31
CA PRO A 66 1.62 -7.74 -11.10
C PRO A 66 0.68 -8.38 -12.12
N SER A 67 -0.42 -7.70 -12.42
CA SER A 67 -1.42 -8.12 -13.41
C SER A 67 -1.87 -6.92 -14.26
N GLU A 68 -2.71 -7.18 -15.26
CA GLU A 68 -3.38 -6.13 -16.04
C GLU A 68 -4.25 -5.19 -15.16
N LYS A 69 -4.60 -5.63 -13.94
CA LYS A 69 -5.35 -4.85 -12.94
C LYS A 69 -4.44 -4.12 -11.94
N GLY A 70 -3.14 -4.01 -12.23
CA GLY A 70 -2.14 -3.41 -11.36
C GLY A 70 -1.47 -4.41 -10.42
N ILE A 71 -0.91 -3.91 -9.32
CA ILE A 71 -0.16 -4.70 -8.33
C ILE A 71 -1.06 -4.94 -7.11
N PRO A 72 -1.59 -6.17 -6.90
CA PRO A 72 -2.42 -6.45 -5.76
C PRO A 72 -1.63 -6.41 -4.45
N ILE A 73 -2.26 -5.91 -3.39
CA ILE A 73 -1.76 -5.98 -2.02
C ILE A 73 -2.53 -7.08 -1.30
N GLU A 74 -1.82 -8.03 -0.71
CA GLU A 74 -2.39 -9.04 0.17
C GLU A 74 -2.13 -8.63 1.63
N ILE A 75 -3.22 -8.56 2.40
CA ILE A 75 -3.21 -8.41 3.86
C ILE A 75 -3.65 -9.76 4.42
N TYR A 76 -2.74 -10.44 5.10
CA TYR A 76 -2.99 -11.73 5.75
C TYR A 76 -2.67 -11.60 7.23
N VAL A 77 -3.72 -11.52 8.05
CA VAL A 77 -3.66 -11.37 9.50
C VAL A 77 -4.77 -12.18 10.15
N PHE A 78 -4.63 -12.48 11.44
CA PHE A 78 -5.66 -13.17 12.22
C PHE A 78 -6.30 -12.21 13.23
N THR A 79 -7.62 -12.28 13.39
CA THR A 79 -8.35 -11.57 14.44
C THR A 79 -8.23 -12.29 15.78
N LYS A 80 -8.43 -11.57 16.88
CA LYS A 80 -8.54 -12.17 18.23
C LYS A 80 -9.90 -12.81 18.50
N THR A 81 -10.90 -12.49 17.68
CA THR A 81 -12.27 -13.01 17.76
C THR A 81 -12.57 -14.01 16.65
N THR A 82 -13.49 -14.94 16.93
CA THR A 82 -14.12 -15.84 15.95
C THR A 82 -15.60 -15.52 15.74
N GLU A 83 -16.11 -14.47 16.40
CA GLU A 83 -17.49 -14.04 16.24
C GLU A 83 -17.67 -13.36 14.88
N TRP A 84 -18.68 -13.79 14.13
CA TRP A 84 -18.81 -13.45 12.72
C TRP A 84 -19.03 -11.95 12.48
N ALA A 85 -19.91 -11.29 13.25
CA ALA A 85 -20.18 -9.87 13.03
C ALA A 85 -18.96 -9.02 13.38
N ALA A 86 -18.33 -9.29 14.53
CA ALA A 86 -17.09 -8.60 14.92
C ALA A 86 -15.93 -8.84 13.91
N TYR A 87 -15.83 -10.04 13.33
CA TYR A 87 -14.85 -10.33 12.29
C TYR A 87 -15.07 -9.46 11.04
N GLU A 88 -16.32 -9.36 10.57
CA GLU A 88 -16.69 -8.53 9.42
C GLU A 88 -16.43 -7.04 9.69
N ASP A 89 -16.75 -6.55 10.90
CA ASP A 89 -16.50 -5.16 11.30
C ASP A 89 -15.00 -4.83 11.28
N ILE A 90 -14.15 -5.71 11.83
CA ILE A 90 -12.69 -5.54 11.79
C ILE A 90 -12.19 -5.48 10.34
N GLN A 91 -12.70 -6.36 9.48
CA GLN A 91 -12.32 -6.39 8.08
C GLN A 91 -12.73 -5.09 7.37
N ALA A 92 -13.97 -4.62 7.58
CA ALA A 92 -14.48 -3.37 7.01
C ALA A 92 -13.63 -2.17 7.44
N ASP A 93 -13.37 -2.03 8.74
CA ASP A 93 -12.54 -0.95 9.29
C ASP A 93 -11.14 -0.88 8.66
N ILE A 94 -10.51 -2.04 8.46
CA ILE A 94 -9.19 -2.12 7.83
C ILE A 94 -9.28 -1.60 6.39
N PHE A 95 -10.28 -2.03 5.62
CA PHE A 95 -10.40 -1.62 4.23
C PHE A 95 -10.86 -0.17 4.06
N ASP A 96 -11.71 0.35 4.93
CA ASP A 96 -12.12 1.76 4.94
C ASP A 96 -10.91 2.67 5.14
N LEU A 97 -10.04 2.35 6.12
CA LEU A 97 -8.80 3.09 6.30
C LEU A 97 -7.88 2.97 5.08
N VAL A 98 -7.67 1.74 4.57
CA VAL A 98 -6.84 1.49 3.38
C VAL A 98 -7.27 2.39 2.22
N LEU A 99 -8.57 2.44 1.94
CA LEU A 99 -9.13 3.23 0.86
C LEU A 99 -8.98 4.74 1.12
N ALA A 100 -9.19 5.19 2.35
CA ALA A 100 -9.07 6.59 2.73
C ALA A 100 -7.64 7.12 2.59
N VAL A 101 -6.62 6.34 2.96
CA VAL A 101 -5.22 6.80 2.97
C VAL A 101 -4.48 6.59 1.66
N LEU A 102 -4.98 5.75 0.75
CA LEU A 102 -4.32 5.45 -0.53
C LEU A 102 -3.90 6.72 -1.32
N PRO A 103 -4.77 7.74 -1.47
CA PRO A 103 -4.42 8.97 -2.20
C PRO A 103 -3.25 9.75 -1.58
N GLU A 104 -3.06 9.69 -0.26
CA GLU A 104 -1.96 10.36 0.46
C GLU A 104 -0.59 9.79 0.07
N PHE A 105 -0.54 8.55 -0.41
CA PHE A 105 0.66 7.94 -0.96
C PHE A 105 0.78 8.15 -2.49
N GLY A 106 -0.10 8.96 -3.10
CA GLY A 106 -0.19 9.08 -4.55
C GLY A 106 -0.58 7.77 -5.24
N LEU A 107 -1.26 6.87 -4.53
CA LEU A 107 -1.76 5.61 -5.04
C LEU A 107 -3.26 5.70 -5.31
N ARG A 108 -3.77 4.81 -6.15
CA ARG A 108 -5.18 4.79 -6.55
C ARG A 108 -5.64 3.36 -6.75
N VAL A 109 -6.88 3.09 -6.34
CA VAL A 109 -7.52 1.79 -6.51
C VAL A 109 -7.76 1.54 -7.99
N TYR A 110 -7.43 0.35 -8.46
CA TYR A 110 -7.84 -0.10 -9.78
C TYR A 110 -9.34 -0.38 -9.78
N GLN A 111 -10.07 0.27 -10.67
CA GLN A 111 -11.48 -0.02 -10.93
C GLN A 111 -11.59 -0.54 -12.36
N PHE A 112 -12.25 -1.68 -12.54
CA PHE A 112 -12.51 -2.19 -13.88
C PHE A 112 -13.43 -1.19 -14.61
N PRO A 113 -13.05 -0.68 -15.79
CA PRO A 113 -13.85 0.29 -16.50
C PRO A 113 -15.19 -0.33 -16.88
N LYS A 114 -16.29 0.36 -16.57
CA LYS A 114 -17.62 -0.05 -17.05
C LYS A 114 -17.81 0.47 -18.47
N SER A 115 -18.65 -0.18 -19.28
CA SER A 115 -18.86 0.16 -20.70
C SER A 115 -19.23 1.64 -20.98
N GLY A 116 -19.68 2.40 -19.96
CA GLY A 116 -19.96 3.83 -20.04
C GLY A 116 -18.77 4.77 -19.78
N ASP A 117 -17.65 4.28 -19.25
CA ASP A 117 -16.48 5.12 -18.91
C ASP A 117 -15.69 5.57 -20.14
N PHE A 118 -15.84 4.88 -21.27
CA PHE A 118 -15.24 5.28 -22.55
C PHE A 118 -15.76 6.63 -23.05
N ALA A 119 -16.98 7.02 -22.69
CA ALA A 119 -17.54 8.32 -23.07
C ALA A 119 -16.79 9.50 -22.43
N ARG A 120 -16.13 9.31 -21.26
CA ARG A 120 -15.28 10.33 -20.62
C ARG A 120 -13.87 10.41 -21.22
N LEU A 121 -13.40 9.34 -21.85
CA LEU A 121 -12.10 9.30 -22.52
C LEU A 121 -12.15 9.97 -23.91
N THR A 122 -13.32 9.96 -24.56
CA THR A 122 -13.56 10.69 -25.81
C THR A 122 -14.21 12.03 -25.48
N GLY A 123 -13.41 13.07 -25.20
CA GLY A 123 -13.93 14.42 -24.93
C GLY A 123 -14.84 14.93 -26.05
N LYS A 124 -16.16 14.73 -25.92
CA LYS A 124 -17.16 15.51 -26.62
C LYS A 124 -17.60 16.63 -25.69
N SER A 125 -17.03 17.81 -25.91
CA SER A 125 -17.64 19.08 -25.53
C SER A 125 -19.04 19.11 -26.13
N GLN A 126 -20.07 18.91 -25.30
CA GLN A 126 -21.41 19.34 -25.66
C GLN A 126 -21.52 20.79 -25.21
N ASN A 127 -21.28 21.70 -26.15
CA ASN A 127 -21.82 23.05 -26.07
C ASN A 127 -23.35 22.94 -26.10
N SER A 128 -24.01 23.55 -25.13
CA SER A 128 -25.38 24.04 -25.22
C SER A 128 -25.44 25.36 -24.47
#